data_AF-A0A2S3WRW2-F1
#
_entry.id   AF-A0A2S3WRW2-F1
#
_cell.length_a   1.000
_cell.length_b   1.000
_cell.length_c   1.000
_cell.angle_alpha   90.00
_cell.angle_beta   90.00
_cell.angle_gamma   90.00
#
_symmetry.space_group_name_H-M   'P 1'
#
loop_
_entity.id
_entity.type
_entity.pdbx_description
1 polymer ?
#
loop_
_entity_poly.entity_id
_entity_poly.type
_entity_poly.pdbx_seq_one_letter_code
_entity_poly.pdbx_strand_id
1 'polypeptide(L)'
;MKIQNSAQALTGSACPKKATELFYVSHPKGERALLGPFLSRADAECGRVVMRSADAVVTSSLIESLDELTYWHAVNNGQVCRAFAGADRKGVGHE
;
A
#
# COMPACT_ATOMS: atom_id res chain seq x y z
N MET A 1 8.41 -28.53 51.54
CA MET A 1 9.23 -27.29 51.53
C MET A 1 9.05 -26.64 50.17
N LYS A 2 8.76 -25.33 50.13
CA LYS A 2 8.68 -24.43 48.94
C LYS A 2 9.97 -24.57 48.09
N ILE A 3 10.03 -24.24 46.79
CA ILE A 3 9.98 -22.87 46.22
C ILE A 3 9.71 -22.93 44.70
N GLN A 4 8.88 -21.97 44.24
CA GLN A 4 8.56 -21.64 42.85
C GLN A 4 9.80 -21.15 42.07
N ASN A 5 9.89 -21.43 40.76
CA ASN A 5 10.43 -20.42 39.85
C ASN A 5 9.66 -20.42 38.52
N SER A 6 8.73 -19.47 38.50
CA SER A 6 8.14 -18.77 37.37
C SER A 6 9.13 -18.37 36.28
N ALA A 7 8.92 -18.89 35.07
CA ALA A 7 9.24 -18.16 33.84
C ALA A 7 8.11 -18.37 32.84
N GLN A 8 6.96 -17.79 33.15
CA GLN A 8 5.95 -17.51 32.15
C GLN A 8 6.57 -16.44 31.24
N ALA A 9 7.17 -16.88 30.13
CA ALA A 9 7.62 -15.95 29.11
C ALA A 9 6.36 -15.24 28.61
N LEU A 10 6.16 -14.00 29.07
CA LEU A 10 5.28 -13.04 28.43
C LEU A 10 5.79 -12.94 26.99
N THR A 11 5.09 -13.60 26.07
CA THR A 11 5.21 -13.39 24.62
C THR A 11 4.66 -12.01 24.25
N GLY A 12 5.00 -10.98 25.02
CA GLY A 12 5.14 -9.62 24.55
C GLY A 12 6.54 -9.50 23.98
N SER A 13 6.81 -10.14 22.84
CA SER A 13 8.00 -9.81 22.07
C SER A 13 7.88 -8.33 21.72
N ALA A 14 8.64 -7.48 22.41
CA ALA A 14 8.86 -6.09 22.05
C ALA A 14 9.73 -6.00 20.77
N CYS A 15 9.45 -6.85 19.78
CA CYS A 15 9.88 -6.60 18.42
C CYS A 15 9.07 -5.38 17.96
N PRO A 16 9.72 -4.24 17.67
CA PRO A 16 9.02 -3.13 17.03
C PRO A 16 8.38 -3.70 15.76
N LYS A 17 7.06 -3.54 15.60
CA LYS A 17 6.40 -3.86 14.33
C LYS A 17 7.18 -3.11 13.25
N LYS A 18 7.72 -3.85 12.28
CA LYS A 18 8.46 -3.25 11.18
C LYS A 18 7.55 -2.22 10.52
N ALA A 19 8.00 -0.98 10.41
CA ALA A 19 7.22 0.07 9.75
C ALA A 19 6.81 -0.41 8.35
N THR A 20 5.54 -0.24 8.02
CA THR A 20 5.00 -0.58 6.71
C THR A 20 5.22 0.60 5.77
N GLU A 21 5.79 0.36 4.60
CA GLU A 21 5.86 1.35 3.54
C GLU A 21 4.60 1.28 2.70
N LEU A 22 3.89 2.40 2.58
CA LEU A 22 2.78 2.59 1.66
C LEU A 22 3.19 3.51 0.52
N PHE A 23 2.65 3.22 -0.66
CA PHE A 23 2.89 4.03 -1.86
C PHE A 23 1.62 4.78 -2.25
N TYR A 24 1.80 5.95 -2.86
CA TYR A 24 0.74 6.85 -3.28
C TYR A 24 1.11 7.45 -4.64
N VAL A 25 0.10 7.82 -5.41
CA VAL A 25 0.29 8.67 -6.59
C VAL A 25 -0.07 10.09 -6.18
N SER A 26 0.89 11.00 -6.28
CA SER A 26 0.78 12.40 -5.88
C SER A 26 1.07 13.31 -7.08
N HIS A 27 0.60 14.55 -7.03
CA HIS A 27 0.92 15.56 -8.04
C HIS A 27 1.54 16.77 -7.34
N PRO A 28 2.61 17.38 -7.88
CA PRO A 28 3.35 18.46 -7.20
C PRO A 28 2.51 19.70 -6.89
N LYS A 29 1.40 19.90 -7.61
CA LYS A 29 0.43 20.99 -7.37
C LYS A 29 -0.75 20.61 -6.47
N GLY A 30 -0.80 19.37 -5.98
CA GLY A 30 -1.88 18.87 -5.13
C GLY A 30 -1.40 18.66 -3.70
N GLU A 31 -2.20 19.09 -2.72
CA GLU A 31 -1.90 18.89 -1.29
C GLU A 31 -2.14 17.45 -0.81
N ARG A 32 -2.90 16.66 -1.59
CA ARG A 32 -3.26 15.28 -1.27
C ARG A 32 -2.82 14.35 -2.36
N ALA A 33 -2.56 13.10 -1.97
CA ALA A 33 -2.42 12.01 -2.93
C ALA A 33 -3.67 11.94 -3.81
N LEU A 34 -3.45 11.77 -5.11
CA LEU A 34 -4.50 11.54 -6.09
C LEU A 34 -5.00 10.09 -6.02
N LEU A 35 -4.11 9.15 -5.69
CA LEU A 35 -4.45 7.73 -5.59
C LEU A 35 -3.61 7.03 -4.52
N GLY A 36 -4.19 6.01 -3.89
CA GLY A 36 -3.56 5.20 -2.86
C GLY A 36 -4.45 5.03 -1.62
N PRO A 37 -3.98 4.32 -0.60
CA PRO A 37 -2.65 3.70 -0.52
C PRO A 37 -2.47 2.48 -1.43
N PHE A 38 -1.22 2.11 -1.68
CA PHE A 38 -0.79 0.87 -2.35
C PHE A 38 0.24 0.14 -1.50
N LEU A 39 0.21 -1.20 -1.53
CA LEU A 39 1.19 -2.04 -0.84
C LEU A 39 2.51 -2.23 -1.62
N SER A 40 2.53 -1.86 -2.89
CA SER A 40 3.72 -1.98 -3.73
C SER A 40 3.90 -0.76 -4.64
N ARG A 41 5.16 -0.40 -4.91
CA ARG A 41 5.50 0.64 -5.88
C ARG A 41 4.99 0.31 -7.27
N ALA A 42 5.05 -0.97 -7.68
CA ALA A 42 4.62 -1.40 -9.00
C ALA A 42 3.11 -1.16 -9.22
N ASP A 43 2.29 -1.44 -8.21
CA ASP A 43 0.86 -1.16 -8.27
C ASP A 43 0.56 0.34 -8.30
N ALA A 44 1.30 1.15 -7.53
CA ALA A 44 1.20 2.60 -7.59
C ALA A 44 1.60 3.17 -8.97
N GLU A 45 2.62 2.59 -9.60
CA GLU A 45 3.01 2.93 -10.98
C GLU A 45 1.92 2.56 -12.00
N CYS A 46 1.27 1.41 -11.84
CA CYS A 46 0.08 1.10 -12.64
C CYS A 46 -1.01 2.16 -12.45
N GLY A 47 -1.27 2.58 -11.21
CA GLY A 47 -2.20 3.66 -10.91
C GLY A 47 -1.82 4.99 -11.57
N ARG A 48 -0.53 5.36 -11.53
CA ARG A 48 -0.01 6.56 -12.18
C ARG A 48 -0.23 6.53 -13.70
N VAL A 49 0.01 5.39 -14.35
CA VAL A 49 -0.24 5.21 -15.79
C VAL A 49 -1.74 5.35 -16.11
N VAL A 50 -2.60 4.68 -15.34
CA VAL A 50 -4.07 4.70 -15.54
C VAL A 50 -4.64 6.10 -15.38
N MET A 51 -4.14 6.88 -14.43
CA MET A 51 -4.64 8.23 -14.14
C MET A 51 -4.37 9.25 -15.25
N ARG A 52 -3.34 9.02 -16.09
CA ARG A 52 -2.95 9.89 -17.22
C ARG A 52 -2.78 11.37 -16.86
N SER A 53 -2.41 11.67 -15.63
CA SER A 53 -2.09 13.02 -15.17
C SER A 53 -0.62 13.32 -15.43
N ALA A 54 -0.36 14.37 -16.21
CA ALA A 54 0.99 14.89 -16.39
C ALA A 54 1.58 15.26 -15.03
N ASP A 55 2.89 15.05 -14.86
CA ASP A 55 3.64 15.36 -13.63
C ASP A 55 3.22 14.58 -12.36
N ALA A 56 2.25 13.66 -12.44
CA ALA A 56 1.97 12.74 -11.34
C ALA A 56 3.19 11.84 -11.09
N VAL A 57 3.51 11.61 -9.82
CA VAL A 57 4.67 10.83 -9.36
C VAL A 57 4.26 9.85 -8.27
N VAL A 58 5.00 8.75 -8.14
CA VAL A 58 4.83 7.82 -7.01
C VAL A 58 5.64 8.32 -5.82
N THR A 59 4.97 8.53 -4.70
CA THR A 59 5.58 8.86 -3.39
C THR A 59 5.39 7.70 -2.42
N SER A 60 6.21 7.61 -1.37
CA SER A 60 6.02 6.65 -0.29
C SER A 60 5.99 7.30 1.09
N SER A 61 5.36 6.62 2.04
CA SER A 61 5.31 6.99 3.45
C SER A 61 5.45 5.75 4.32
N LEU A 62 6.22 5.88 5.41
CA LEU A 62 6.37 4.84 6.42
C LEU A 62 5.34 5.04 7.52
N ILE A 63 4.61 3.98 7.86
CA ILE A 63 3.64 3.97 8.95
C ILE A 63 4.01 2.92 9.99
N GLU A 64 3.75 3.20 11.26
CA GLU A 64 4.07 2.28 12.37
C GLU A 64 3.16 1.04 12.38
N SER A 65 1.91 1.23 11.96
CA SER A 65 0.93 0.15 11.89
C SER A 65 -0.09 0.41 10.79
N LEU A 66 -0.45 -0.66 10.08
CA LEU A 66 -1.50 -0.66 9.07
C LEU A 66 -2.73 -1.38 9.65
N ASP A 67 -3.86 -0.69 9.69
CA ASP A 67 -5.13 -1.31 10.07
C ASP A 67 -5.69 -2.16 8.91
N GLU A 68 -6.62 -3.05 9.23
CA GLU A 68 -7.17 -4.01 8.28
C GLU A 68 -7.96 -3.36 7.14
N LEU A 69 -8.69 -2.27 7.43
CA LEU A 69 -9.45 -1.56 6.41
C LEU A 69 -8.52 -0.90 5.40
N THR A 70 -7.48 -0.22 5.89
CA THR A 70 -6.46 0.40 5.04
C THR A 70 -5.68 -0.65 4.25
N TYR A 71 -5.40 -1.83 4.84
CA TYR A 71 -4.79 -2.95 4.13
C TYR A 71 -5.64 -3.42 2.96
N TRP A 72 -6.92 -3.74 3.19
CA TRP A 72 -7.80 -4.22 2.11
C TRP A 72 -8.05 -3.16 1.04
N HIS A 73 -8.12 -1.89 1.42
CA HIS A 73 -8.19 -0.79 0.47
C HIS A 73 -6.94 -0.74 -0.42
N ALA A 74 -5.74 -0.91 0.17
CA ALA A 74 -4.49 -0.93 -0.59
C ALA A 74 -4.37 -2.15 -1.52
N VAL A 75 -4.85 -3.32 -1.09
CA VAL A 75 -4.95 -4.52 -1.94
C VAL A 75 -5.88 -4.26 -3.12
N ASN A 76 -7.07 -3.71 -2.87
CA ASN A 76 -8.04 -3.40 -3.91
C ASN A 76 -7.49 -2.42 -4.94
N ASN A 77 -6.85 -1.33 -4.49
CA ASN A 77 -6.24 -0.35 -5.38
C ASN A 77 -5.22 -1.00 -6.32
N GLY A 78 -4.38 -1.90 -5.83
CA GLY A 78 -3.41 -2.60 -6.67
C GLY A 78 -4.04 -3.58 -7.67
N GLN A 79 -5.07 -4.31 -7.27
CA GLN A 79 -5.81 -5.20 -8.19
C GLN A 79 -6.50 -4.40 -9.31
N VAL A 80 -7.21 -3.34 -8.94
CA VAL A 80 -7.94 -2.48 -9.88
C VAL A 80 -6.99 -1.81 -10.86
N CYS A 81 -5.90 -1.19 -10.38
CA CYS A 81 -4.96 -0.49 -11.24
C CYS A 81 -4.23 -1.43 -12.21
N ARG A 82 -3.88 -2.65 -11.76
CA ARG A 82 -3.31 -3.67 -12.67
C ARG A 82 -4.29 -4.10 -13.74
N ALA A 83 -5.57 -4.27 -13.39
CA ALA A 83 -6.59 -4.64 -14.37
C ALA A 83 -6.77 -3.55 -15.45
N PHE A 84 -6.88 -2.28 -15.04
CA PHE A 84 -7.00 -1.17 -15.99
C PHE A 84 -5.74 -0.95 -16.83
N ALA A 85 -4.55 -1.03 -16.22
CA ALA A 85 -3.29 -0.94 -16.96
C ALA A 85 -3.11 -2.11 -17.95
N GLY A 86 -3.64 -3.29 -17.63
CA GLY A 86 -3.68 -4.44 -18.53
C GLY A 86 -4.70 -4.30 -19.66
N ALA A 87 -5.85 -3.68 -19.41
CA ALA A 87 -6.89 -3.42 -20.41
C ALA A 87 -6.40 -2.41 -21.47
N ASP A 88 -5.65 -1.39 -21.08
CA ASP A 88 -5.03 -0.41 -21.99
C ASP A 88 -4.10 -1.09 -23.00
N ARG A 89 -3.41 -2.17 -22.59
CA ARG A 89 -2.50 -2.94 -23.46
C ARG A 89 -3.22 -3.89 -24.43
N LYS A 90 -4.50 -4.21 -24.19
CA LYS A 90 -5.22 -5.20 -24.98
C LYS A 90 -5.96 -4.64 -26.18
N GLY A 91 -6.03 -3.31 -26.33
CA GLY A 91 -6.78 -2.67 -27.41
C GLY A 91 -8.25 -3.08 -27.36
N VAL A 92 -9.10 -2.26 -26.75
CA VAL A 92 -10.55 -2.46 -26.87
C VAL A 92 -10.93 -2.30 -28.33
N GLY A 93 -11.07 -3.42 -29.05
CA GLY A 93 -11.77 -3.47 -30.32
C GLY A 93 -13.22 -3.12 -30.02
N HIS A 94 -13.63 -1.89 -30.37
CA HIS A 94 -15.03 -1.61 -30.60
C HIS A 94 -15.38 -2.26 -31.94
N GLU A 95 -16.04 -3.42 -31.88
CA GLU A 95 -16.94 -3.84 -32.96
C GLU A 95 -18.30 -3.15 -32.79
#